data_AF-A0A562KC52-F1
#
_entry.id   AF-A0A562KC52-F1
#
_cell.length_a   1.000
_cell.length_b   1.000
_cell.length_c   1.000
_cell.angle_alpha   90.00
_cell.angle_beta   90.00
_cell.angle_gamma   90.00
#
_symmetry.space_group_name_H-M   'P 1'
#
loop_
_entity.id
_entity.type
_entity.pdbx_description
1 polymer ?
#
loop_
_entity_poly.entity_id
_entity_poly.type
_entity_poly.pdbx_seq_one_letter_code
_entity_poly.pdbx_strand_id
1 'polypeptide(L)'
;MKKILLLLVLTTFTMNAQEKFDFPLNENGQIIFSEVVSAEGKTKDDLFNNSKMFFVNIYKETQDKIKQDKEASSVTDTQYSFMTIKANGSETKVKLFYTITIMSKDGKYKYEIKNIFVKSSAETTVEKMFDKLASEKAVENPKLMETLKAYYTGINSTIETIKSDIKKEMAKSSAAKSDW
;
A
#
# COMPACT_ATOMS: atom_id res chain seq x y z
N MET A 1 66.34 15.40 13.92
CA MET A 1 65.92 15.76 12.55
C MET A 1 65.44 14.47 11.89
N LYS A 2 64.25 14.26 11.34
CA LYS A 2 63.06 15.06 11.00
C LYS A 2 61.85 14.19 11.38
N LYS A 3 60.82 14.79 12.00
CA LYS A 3 59.53 14.14 12.23
C LYS A 3 58.78 14.15 10.90
N ILE A 4 58.46 12.99 10.33
CA ILE A 4 57.48 12.89 9.23
C ILE A 4 56.19 12.37 9.86
N LEU A 5 55.30 13.32 10.12
CA LEU A 5 53.92 13.07 10.51
C LEU A 5 53.16 12.74 9.21
N LEU A 6 52.85 11.46 8.97
CA LEU A 6 52.03 11.06 7.84
C LEU A 6 50.56 11.37 8.20
N LEU A 7 50.05 12.48 7.66
CA LEU A 7 48.66 12.90 7.83
C LEU A 7 47.78 11.99 6.94
N LEU A 8 47.16 10.98 7.55
CA LEU A 8 46.16 10.14 6.89
C LEU A 8 44.86 10.95 6.80
N VAL A 9 44.65 11.65 5.68
CA VAL A 9 43.38 12.31 5.38
C VAL A 9 42.35 11.22 5.08
N LEU A 10 41.59 10.83 6.10
CA LEU A 10 40.34 10.07 5.95
C LEU A 10 39.31 10.98 5.29
N THR A 11 39.26 11.00 3.96
CA THR A 11 38.10 11.49 3.23
C THR A 11 36.94 10.54 3.53
N THR A 12 36.10 10.90 4.49
CA THR A 12 34.80 10.27 4.69
C THR A 12 33.98 10.55 3.43
N PHE A 13 33.93 9.59 2.51
CA PHE A 13 32.88 9.56 1.50
C PHE A 13 31.56 9.45 2.26
N THR A 14 30.89 10.59 2.47
CA THR A 14 29.48 10.59 2.79
C THR A 14 28.78 10.06 1.55
N MET A 15 28.59 8.74 1.51
CA MET A 15 27.60 8.13 0.64
C MET A 15 26.27 8.74 1.09
N ASN A 16 25.87 9.82 0.44
CA ASN A 16 24.48 10.24 0.42
C ASN A 16 23.76 9.12 -0.32
N ALA A 17 23.33 8.09 0.43
CA ALA A 17 22.33 7.17 -0.05
C ALA A 17 21.10 8.05 -0.36
N GLN A 18 20.92 8.40 -1.62
CA GLN A 18 19.71 9.06 -2.07
C GLN A 18 18.57 8.15 -1.63
N GLU A 19 17.73 8.65 -0.72
CA GLU A 19 16.53 7.93 -0.31
C GLU A 19 15.66 7.73 -1.55
N LYS A 20 15.53 6.46 -1.95
CA LYS A 20 14.66 6.06 -3.05
C LYS A 20 13.30 5.68 -2.47
N PHE A 21 12.26 6.24 -3.07
CA PHE A 21 10.90 5.78 -2.85
C PHE A 21 10.71 4.50 -3.67
N ASP A 22 10.64 3.36 -2.99
CA ASP A 22 10.56 2.05 -3.64
C ASP A 22 9.13 1.51 -3.52
N PHE A 23 8.40 1.55 -4.62
CA PHE A 23 7.07 0.97 -4.71
C PHE A 23 7.13 -0.31 -5.55
N PRO A 24 6.40 -1.37 -5.16
CA PRO A 24 6.29 -2.55 -6.00
C PRO A 24 5.56 -2.20 -7.30
N LEU A 25 6.20 -2.51 -8.44
CA LEU A 25 5.65 -2.27 -9.78
C LEU A 25 5.29 -3.58 -10.46
N ASN A 26 4.23 -3.57 -11.28
CA ASN A 26 3.96 -4.65 -12.23
C ASN A 26 4.79 -4.49 -13.52
N GLU A 27 4.63 -5.43 -14.44
CA GLU A 27 5.30 -5.44 -15.76
C GLU A 27 5.00 -4.19 -16.60
N ASN A 28 3.87 -3.51 -16.33
CA ASN A 28 3.47 -2.28 -17.01
C ASN A 28 3.95 -1.00 -16.28
N GLY A 29 4.75 -1.15 -15.22
CA GLY A 29 5.24 -0.02 -14.41
C GLY A 29 4.19 0.62 -13.50
N GLN A 30 3.06 -0.06 -13.24
CA GLN A 30 2.01 0.42 -12.34
C GLN A 30 2.28 -0.05 -10.92
N ILE A 31 1.98 0.79 -9.93
CA ILE A 31 2.16 0.43 -8.52
C ILE A 31 1.10 -0.61 -8.14
N ILE A 32 1.56 -1.76 -7.66
CA ILE A 32 0.70 -2.84 -7.18
C ILE A 32 1.32 -3.52 -5.96
N PHE A 33 0.57 -3.54 -4.86
CA PHE A 33 0.94 -4.34 -3.70
C PHE A 33 0.17 -5.65 -3.78
N SER A 34 0.89 -6.77 -3.88
CA SER A 34 0.25 -8.09 -3.97
C SER A 34 1.01 -9.14 -3.19
N GLU A 35 0.27 -10.14 -2.69
CA GLU A 35 0.80 -11.29 -2.00
C GLU A 35 -0.13 -12.48 -2.21
N VAL A 36 0.44 -13.68 -2.33
CA VAL A 36 -0.29 -14.94 -2.23
C VAL A 36 -0.08 -15.48 -0.83
N VAL A 37 -1.16 -15.69 -0.10
CA VAL A 37 -1.14 -16.10 1.31
C VAL A 37 -1.73 -17.50 1.44
N SER A 38 -1.00 -18.40 2.11
CA SER A 38 -1.49 -19.72 2.48
C SER A 38 -2.58 -19.61 3.55
N ALA A 39 -3.63 -20.41 3.40
CA ALA A 39 -4.78 -20.49 4.28
C ALA A 39 -5.21 -21.96 4.43
N GLU A 40 -4.31 -22.79 4.94
CA GLU A 40 -4.52 -24.24 5.08
C GLU A 40 -5.82 -24.55 5.84
N GLY A 41 -6.55 -25.56 5.36
CA GLY A 41 -7.83 -25.96 5.92
C GLY A 41 -9.02 -25.06 5.57
N LYS A 42 -8.84 -23.98 4.79
CA LYS A 42 -9.93 -23.15 4.27
C LYS A 42 -10.33 -23.56 2.86
N THR A 43 -11.64 -23.66 2.62
CA THR A 43 -12.16 -23.85 1.27
C THR A 43 -12.17 -22.52 0.50
N LYS A 44 -12.20 -22.59 -0.82
CA LYS A 44 -12.41 -21.44 -1.71
C LYS A 44 -13.66 -20.64 -1.30
N ASP A 45 -14.74 -21.32 -0.95
CA ASP A 45 -16.01 -20.67 -0.60
C ASP A 45 -15.92 -19.95 0.76
N ASP A 46 -15.22 -20.52 1.74
CA ASP A 46 -14.92 -19.85 3.01
C ASP A 46 -14.15 -18.55 2.77
N LEU A 47 -13.08 -18.63 1.96
CA LEU A 47 -12.23 -17.47 1.65
C LEU A 47 -12.97 -16.43 0.82
N PHE A 48 -13.80 -16.85 -0.14
CA PHE A 48 -14.65 -15.93 -0.91
C PHE A 48 -15.67 -15.21 -0.02
N ASN A 49 -16.28 -15.91 0.94
CA ASN A 49 -17.17 -15.30 1.92
C ASN A 49 -16.43 -14.34 2.87
N ASN A 50 -15.27 -14.74 3.38
CA ASN A 50 -14.42 -13.87 4.19
C ASN A 50 -13.97 -12.61 3.43
N SER A 51 -13.70 -12.73 2.12
CA SER A 51 -13.37 -11.59 1.27
C SER A 51 -14.50 -10.57 1.18
N LYS A 52 -15.76 -11.02 1.08
CA LYS A 52 -16.92 -10.11 1.16
C LYS A 52 -17.02 -9.47 2.54
N MET A 53 -16.86 -10.27 3.59
CA MET A 53 -16.94 -9.78 4.97
C MET A 53 -15.83 -8.80 5.32
N PHE A 54 -14.68 -8.86 4.65
CA PHE A 54 -13.63 -7.85 4.78
C PHE A 54 -14.17 -6.45 4.39
N PHE A 55 -14.79 -6.32 3.22
CA PHE A 55 -15.36 -5.03 2.80
C PHE A 55 -16.51 -4.58 3.71
N VAL A 56 -17.39 -5.51 4.12
CA VAL A 56 -18.49 -5.19 5.06
C VAL A 56 -17.96 -4.73 6.42
N ASN A 57 -16.99 -5.45 6.99
CA ASN A 57 -16.55 -5.21 8.36
C ASN A 57 -15.60 -4.02 8.47
N ILE A 58 -14.70 -3.87 7.50
CA ILE A 58 -13.66 -2.83 7.50
C ILE A 58 -14.17 -1.52 6.89
N TYR A 59 -14.84 -1.60 5.73
CA TYR A 59 -15.28 -0.42 4.99
C TYR A 59 -16.77 -0.09 5.15
N LYS A 60 -17.53 -0.93 5.86
CA LYS A 60 -18.99 -0.76 6.05
C LYS A 60 -19.76 -0.77 4.73
N GLU A 61 -19.22 -1.47 3.75
CA GLU A 61 -19.91 -1.70 2.49
C GLU A 61 -21.09 -2.64 2.66
N THR A 62 -22.10 -2.47 1.83
CA THR A 62 -23.24 -3.39 1.78
C THR A 62 -22.95 -4.49 0.77
N GLN A 63 -23.34 -5.74 1.06
CA GLN A 63 -22.95 -6.89 0.23
C GLN A 63 -23.43 -6.80 -1.23
N ASP A 64 -24.52 -6.08 -1.48
CA ASP A 64 -25.11 -5.81 -2.79
C ASP A 64 -24.26 -4.85 -3.65
N LYS A 65 -23.45 -3.98 -3.03
CA LYS A 65 -22.58 -3.03 -3.74
C LYS A 65 -21.21 -3.59 -4.07
N ILE A 66 -20.78 -4.63 -3.36
CA ILE A 66 -19.47 -5.24 -3.56
C ILE A 66 -19.45 -5.97 -4.90
N LYS A 67 -18.52 -5.59 -5.78
CA LYS A 67 -18.35 -6.26 -7.08
C LYS A 67 -17.75 -7.65 -6.88
N GLN A 68 -18.43 -8.65 -7.43
CA GLN A 68 -18.08 -10.05 -7.33
C GLN A 68 -17.92 -10.66 -8.72
N ASP A 69 -16.87 -11.46 -8.90
CA ASP A 69 -16.71 -12.35 -10.04
C ASP A 69 -16.73 -13.79 -9.52
N LYS A 70 -17.83 -14.49 -9.79
CA LYS A 70 -18.03 -15.87 -9.29
C LYS A 70 -17.14 -16.87 -10.02
N GLU A 71 -16.84 -16.64 -11.30
CA GLU A 71 -15.99 -17.53 -12.09
C GLU A 71 -14.54 -17.45 -11.61
N ALA A 72 -14.05 -16.22 -11.43
CA ALA A 72 -12.72 -15.97 -10.89
C ALA A 72 -12.64 -16.16 -9.36
N SER A 73 -13.77 -16.38 -8.69
CA SER A 73 -13.89 -16.42 -7.21
C SER A 73 -13.20 -15.22 -6.57
N SER A 74 -13.51 -14.02 -7.08
CA SER A 74 -12.88 -12.77 -6.67
C SER A 74 -13.88 -11.71 -6.22
N VAL A 75 -13.42 -10.87 -5.29
CA VAL A 75 -14.17 -9.74 -4.72
C VAL A 75 -13.32 -8.50 -4.91
N THR A 76 -13.88 -7.45 -5.51
CA THR A 76 -13.15 -6.22 -5.81
C THR A 76 -13.95 -4.99 -5.41
N ASP A 77 -13.29 -4.00 -4.82
CA ASP A 77 -13.92 -2.71 -4.59
C ASP A 77 -12.91 -1.56 -4.51
N THR A 78 -13.36 -0.33 -4.79
CA THR A 78 -12.57 0.89 -4.63
C THR A 78 -12.94 1.57 -3.33
N GLN A 79 -11.94 1.78 -2.49
CA GLN A 79 -12.08 2.25 -1.13
C GLN A 79 -11.16 3.42 -0.85
N TYR A 80 -11.32 4.03 0.32
CA TYR A 80 -10.42 5.08 0.77
C TYR A 80 -10.10 4.99 2.26
N SER A 81 -8.91 5.47 2.62
CA SER A 81 -8.52 5.75 4.00
C SER A 81 -8.09 7.20 4.13
N PHE A 82 -8.15 7.73 5.34
CA PHE A 82 -7.50 8.99 5.64
C PHE A 82 -6.10 8.73 6.18
N MET A 83 -5.13 9.44 5.64
CA MET A 83 -3.77 9.52 6.17
C MET A 83 -3.48 10.95 6.63
N THR A 84 -2.63 11.08 7.65
CA THR A 84 -2.16 12.37 8.14
C THR A 84 -0.76 12.62 7.59
N ILE A 85 -0.62 13.66 6.77
CA ILE A 85 0.66 14.08 6.21
C ILE A 85 1.20 15.22 7.08
N LYS A 86 2.35 14.99 7.71
CA LYS A 86 3.09 15.98 8.49
C LYS A 86 4.35 16.35 7.73
N ALA A 87 4.39 17.55 7.17
CA ALA A 87 5.54 18.05 6.44
C ALA A 87 5.58 19.57 6.49
N ASN A 88 6.77 20.17 6.50
CA ASN A 88 6.98 21.61 6.42
C ASN A 88 6.27 22.39 7.55
N GLY A 89 6.22 21.81 8.75
CA GLY A 89 5.51 22.39 9.91
C GLY A 89 3.99 22.42 9.78
N SER A 90 3.42 21.76 8.76
CA SER A 90 1.98 21.64 8.55
C SER A 90 1.52 20.21 8.72
N GLU A 91 0.29 20.04 9.20
CA GLU A 91 -0.38 18.75 9.31
C GLU A 91 -1.66 18.79 8.46
N THR A 92 -1.77 17.88 7.50
CA THR A 92 -2.92 17.83 6.58
C THR A 92 -3.50 16.42 6.52
N LYS A 93 -4.81 16.33 6.69
CA LYS A 93 -5.54 15.07 6.50
C LYS A 93 -5.83 14.88 5.00
N VAL A 94 -5.30 13.80 4.43
CA VAL A 94 -5.42 13.48 3.01
C VAL A 94 -6.21 12.20 2.84
N LYS A 95 -7.11 12.17 1.86
CA LYS A 95 -7.83 10.96 1.48
C LYS A 95 -7.02 10.19 0.43
N LEU A 96 -6.62 8.97 0.77
CA LEU A 96 -5.96 8.02 -0.13
C LEU A 96 -6.99 7.03 -0.64
N PHE A 97 -7.19 6.99 -1.95
CA PHE A 97 -8.05 6.06 -2.64
C PHE A 97 -7.23 4.91 -3.24
N TYR A 98 -7.84 3.73 -3.33
CA TYR A 98 -7.21 2.53 -3.86
C TYR A 98 -8.28 1.49 -4.23
N THR A 99 -7.94 0.59 -5.15
CA THR A 99 -8.74 -0.59 -5.48
C THR A 99 -8.13 -1.82 -4.81
N ILE A 100 -8.95 -2.58 -4.07
CA ILE A 100 -8.58 -3.88 -3.49
C ILE A 100 -9.28 -4.97 -4.29
N THR A 101 -8.53 -5.98 -4.71
CA THR A 101 -9.06 -7.23 -5.27
C THR A 101 -8.56 -8.39 -4.44
N ILE A 102 -9.45 -9.28 -3.99
CA ILE A 102 -9.10 -10.53 -3.30
C ILE A 102 -9.62 -11.70 -4.14
N MET A 103 -8.74 -12.66 -4.45
CA MET A 103 -9.00 -13.85 -5.26
C MET A 103 -8.80 -15.09 -4.42
N SER A 104 -9.80 -15.97 -4.38
CA SER A 104 -9.84 -17.13 -3.49
C SER A 104 -9.61 -18.44 -4.25
N LYS A 105 -8.82 -19.34 -3.67
CA LYS A 105 -8.63 -20.74 -4.08
C LYS A 105 -8.62 -21.64 -2.85
N ASP A 106 -8.78 -22.95 -3.02
CA ASP A 106 -8.64 -23.86 -1.87
C ASP A 106 -7.25 -23.73 -1.24
N GLY A 107 -7.23 -23.56 0.08
CA GLY A 107 -6.01 -23.46 0.87
C GLY A 107 -5.18 -22.19 0.68
N LYS A 108 -5.62 -21.21 -0.14
CA LYS A 108 -4.87 -19.96 -0.35
C LYS A 108 -5.70 -18.84 -0.98
N TYR A 109 -5.25 -17.61 -0.80
CA TYR A 109 -5.82 -16.46 -1.50
C TYR A 109 -4.71 -15.54 -2.00
N LYS A 110 -5.04 -14.72 -3.00
CA LYS A 110 -4.19 -13.61 -3.45
C LYS A 110 -4.94 -12.31 -3.22
N TYR A 111 -4.26 -11.28 -2.76
CA TYR A 111 -4.81 -9.93 -2.79
C TYR A 111 -3.96 -9.02 -3.67
N GLU A 112 -4.58 -7.98 -4.22
CA GLU A 112 -3.95 -6.89 -4.97
C GLU A 112 -4.52 -5.56 -4.48
N ILE A 113 -3.64 -4.60 -4.19
CA ILE A 113 -3.98 -3.22 -3.90
C ILE A 113 -3.31 -2.35 -4.96
N LYS A 114 -4.12 -1.67 -5.79
CA LYS A 114 -3.69 -0.95 -6.99
C LYS A 114 -4.53 0.30 -7.22
N ASN A 115 -4.25 1.03 -8.30
CA ASN A 115 -4.96 2.27 -8.67
C ASN A 115 -4.96 3.28 -7.51
N ILE A 116 -3.78 3.54 -6.94
CA ILE A 116 -3.66 4.35 -5.73
C ILE A 116 -3.56 5.81 -6.13
N PHE A 117 -4.41 6.66 -5.54
CA PHE A 117 -4.39 8.10 -5.81
C PHE A 117 -4.84 8.92 -4.61
N VAL A 118 -4.45 10.18 -4.58
CA VAL A 118 -4.96 11.18 -3.63
C VAL A 118 -5.87 12.17 -4.35
N LYS A 119 -6.85 12.73 -3.63
CA LYS A 119 -7.75 13.76 -4.15
C LYS A 119 -7.77 14.96 -3.20
N SER A 120 -7.27 16.10 -3.66
CA SER A 120 -7.42 17.39 -2.98
C SER A 120 -8.28 18.33 -3.85
N SER A 121 -7.75 18.78 -4.99
CA SER A 121 -8.46 19.53 -6.04
C SER A 121 -8.59 18.73 -7.34
N ALA A 122 -7.60 17.90 -7.64
CA ALA A 122 -7.59 16.94 -8.74
C ALA A 122 -7.10 15.58 -8.24
N GLU A 123 -7.38 14.53 -9.01
CA GLU A 123 -6.87 13.19 -8.74
C GLU A 123 -5.41 13.08 -9.19
N THR A 124 -4.54 12.74 -8.25
CA THR A 124 -3.11 12.53 -8.52
C THR A 124 -2.76 11.10 -8.14
N THR A 125 -2.41 10.28 -9.13
CA THR A 125 -1.94 8.90 -8.91
C THR A 125 -0.59 8.91 -8.20
N VAL A 126 -0.31 7.87 -7.44
CA VAL A 126 0.97 7.74 -6.73
C VAL A 126 2.13 7.65 -7.73
N GLU A 127 1.95 6.99 -8.87
CA GLU A 127 2.93 6.94 -9.96
C GLU A 127 3.31 8.34 -10.45
N LYS A 128 2.33 9.24 -10.60
CA LYS A 128 2.59 10.63 -11.02
C LYS A 128 3.22 11.45 -9.90
N MET A 129 2.79 11.22 -8.65
CA MET A 129 3.34 11.92 -7.49
C MET A 129 4.84 11.61 -7.29
N PHE A 130 5.24 10.36 -7.55
CA PHE A 130 6.59 9.85 -7.36
C PHE A 130 7.34 9.59 -8.67
N ASP A 131 6.93 10.24 -9.76
CA ASP A 131 7.64 10.09 -11.02
C ASP A 131 9.11 10.53 -10.89
N LYS A 132 9.94 10.09 -11.84
CA LYS A 132 11.39 10.38 -11.82
C LYS A 132 11.66 11.88 -11.75
N LEU A 133 10.87 12.69 -12.45
CA LEU A 133 11.05 14.14 -12.51
C LEU A 133 10.71 14.80 -11.16
N ALA A 134 9.68 14.33 -10.47
CA ALA A 134 9.33 14.75 -9.12
C ALA A 134 10.45 14.38 -8.13
N SER A 135 11.03 13.19 -8.26
CA SER A 135 12.14 12.73 -7.43
C SER A 135 13.41 13.58 -7.64
N GLU A 136 13.76 13.89 -8.89
CA GLU A 136 14.90 14.77 -9.22
C GLU A 136 14.71 16.18 -8.64
N LYS A 137 13.52 16.78 -8.83
CA LYS A 137 13.19 18.09 -8.24
C LYS A 137 13.19 18.07 -6.71
N ALA A 138 12.83 16.94 -6.10
CA ALA A 138 12.84 16.80 -4.65
C ALA A 138 14.25 16.80 -4.08
N VAL A 139 15.23 16.20 -4.77
CA VAL A 139 16.65 16.25 -4.34
C VAL A 139 17.14 17.68 -4.20
N GLU A 140 16.70 18.57 -5.08
CA GLU A 140 17.07 20.00 -5.06
C GLU A 140 16.19 20.85 -4.13
N ASN A 141 15.05 20.31 -3.66
CA ASN A 141 14.08 21.01 -2.84
C ASN A 141 13.75 20.22 -1.55
N PRO A 142 14.41 20.55 -0.41
CA PRO A 142 14.21 19.85 0.85
C PRO A 142 12.76 19.78 1.34
N LYS A 143 11.97 20.83 1.07
CA LYS A 143 10.55 20.89 1.47
C LYS A 143 9.69 19.91 0.67
N LEU A 144 9.96 19.79 -0.63
CA LEU A 144 9.30 18.82 -1.50
C LEU A 144 9.72 17.39 -1.09
N MET A 145 11.00 17.16 -0.84
CA MET A 145 11.51 15.88 -0.35
C MET A 145 10.85 15.46 0.96
N GLU A 146 10.77 16.34 1.95
CA GLU A 146 10.07 16.08 3.22
C GLU A 146 8.60 15.71 2.99
N THR A 147 7.93 16.42 2.07
CA THR A 147 6.54 16.14 1.70
C THR A 147 6.40 14.75 1.08
N LEU A 148 7.22 14.40 0.08
CA LEU A 148 7.19 13.10 -0.57
C LEU A 148 7.50 11.96 0.42
N LYS A 149 8.44 12.16 1.36
CA LYS A 149 8.71 11.20 2.45
C LYS A 149 7.49 10.98 3.33
N ALA A 150 6.80 12.05 3.71
CA ALA A 150 5.59 11.95 4.51
C ALA A 150 4.47 11.19 3.76
N TYR A 151 4.30 11.45 2.47
CA TYR A 151 3.38 10.70 1.61
C TYR A 151 3.77 9.22 1.49
N TYR A 152 5.03 8.93 1.18
CA TYR A 152 5.53 7.56 1.05
C TYR A 152 5.31 6.75 2.32
N THR A 153 5.63 7.35 3.48
CA THR A 153 5.40 6.75 4.80
C THR A 153 3.92 6.52 5.07
N GLY A 154 3.08 7.52 4.81
CA GLY A 154 1.63 7.43 5.01
C GLY A 154 0.95 6.38 4.13
N ILE A 155 1.35 6.30 2.86
CA ILE A 155 0.85 5.31 1.90
C ILE A 155 1.24 3.90 2.36
N ASN A 156 2.53 3.65 2.63
CA ASN A 156 2.99 2.33 3.05
C ASN A 156 2.36 1.89 4.37
N SER A 157 2.25 2.78 5.36
CA SER A 157 1.56 2.48 6.62
C SER A 157 0.08 2.12 6.42
N THR A 158 -0.61 2.86 5.55
CA THR A 158 -2.01 2.56 5.18
C THR A 158 -2.13 1.19 4.51
N ILE A 159 -1.23 0.90 3.56
CA ILE A 159 -1.20 -0.37 2.85
C ILE A 159 -0.92 -1.54 3.79
N GLU A 160 0.05 -1.42 4.70
CA GLU A 160 0.32 -2.47 5.70
C GLU A 160 -0.87 -2.71 6.63
N THR A 161 -1.60 -1.67 7.00
CA THR A 161 -2.85 -1.81 7.77
C THR A 161 -3.89 -2.60 6.98
N ILE A 162 -4.09 -2.27 5.70
CA ILE A 162 -5.02 -2.99 4.82
C ILE A 162 -4.62 -4.46 4.69
N LYS A 163 -3.33 -4.75 4.44
CA LYS A 163 -2.82 -6.13 4.35
C LYS A 163 -3.09 -6.90 5.65
N SER A 164 -2.85 -6.28 6.80
CA SER A 164 -3.12 -6.87 8.11
C SER A 164 -4.62 -7.16 8.30
N ASP A 165 -5.50 -6.22 7.94
CA ASP A 165 -6.95 -6.39 8.05
C ASP A 165 -7.49 -7.47 7.12
N ILE A 166 -6.97 -7.55 5.89
CA ILE A 166 -7.26 -8.67 4.97
C ILE A 166 -6.86 -9.98 5.65
N LYS A 167 -5.60 -10.11 6.09
CA LYS A 167 -5.10 -11.35 6.72
C LYS A 167 -5.93 -11.77 7.93
N LYS A 168 -6.31 -10.79 8.77
CA LYS A 168 -7.15 -11.01 9.95
C LYS A 168 -8.55 -11.51 9.58
N GLU A 169 -9.19 -10.93 8.58
CA GLU A 169 -10.52 -11.36 8.15
C GLU A 169 -10.46 -12.75 7.51
N MET A 170 -9.47 -12.99 6.66
CA MET A 170 -9.31 -14.26 5.94
C MET A 170 -9.01 -15.44 6.88
N ALA A 171 -8.39 -15.18 8.04
CA ALA A 171 -8.13 -16.20 9.06
C ALA A 171 -9.39 -16.66 9.82
N LYS A 172 -10.45 -15.84 9.88
CA LYS A 172 -11.67 -16.17 10.63
C LYS A 172 -12.30 -17.46 10.12
N SER A 173 -12.77 -18.31 11.04
CA SER A 173 -13.67 -19.42 10.69
C SER A 173 -14.83 -18.85 9.89
N SER A 174 -15.27 -19.55 8.84
CA SER A 174 -16.49 -19.14 8.16
C SER A 174 -17.57 -18.97 9.22
N ALA A 175 -18.26 -17.82 9.20
CA ALA A 175 -19.46 -17.67 9.98
C ALA A 175 -20.33 -18.87 9.62
N ALA A 176 -20.71 -19.68 10.63
CA ALA A 176 -21.63 -20.78 10.43
C ALA A 176 -22.75 -20.26 9.54
N LYS A 177 -23.09 -21.01 8.48
CA LYS A 177 -24.25 -20.70 7.64
C LYS A 177 -25.35 -20.31 8.61
N SER A 178 -25.78 -19.06 8.53
CA SER A 178 -26.94 -18.61 9.26
C SER A 178 -28.06 -19.47 8.75
N ASP A 179 -28.41 -20.52 9.51
CA ASP A 179 -29.63 -21.29 9.33
C ASP A 179 -30.78 -20.31 9.62
N TRP A 180 -31.13 -19.52 8.61
CA TRP A 180 -32.32 -18.70 8.56
C TRP A 180 -32.95 -18.84 7.18
#